data_AF-A0A7V3M6J5-F1
#
_entry.id   AF-A0A7V3M6J5-F1
#
_cell.length_a   1.000
_cell.length_b   1.000
_cell.length_c   1.000
_cell.angle_alpha   90.00
_cell.angle_beta   90.00
_cell.angle_gamma   90.00
#
_symmetry.space_group_name_H-M   'P 1'
#
loop_
_entity.id
_entity.type
_entity.pdbx_description
1 polymer ?
#
loop_
_entity_poly.entity_id
_entity_poly.type
_entity_poly.pdbx_seq_one_letter_code
_entity_poly.pdbx_strand_id
1 'polypeptide(L)'
;MENFLFSPIYAIVISNLFPLFMVLFFNWSLAEILPLYWAETGIIGFFNILKILISKKELEFTSDKDSEYRRTYHFKSFFAKLLISIFFIFHFGIFMTVHGFFVFGLILGEFMKIDFSFLEIMYSIKYAFLFMFASNFYSFFKDYVLSKEYLNASPNVLLFAPYKRVIVMHITILLGAFLFLITNMTNSILFIFI
;
A
#
# COMPACT_ATOMS: atom_id res chain seq x y z
N MET A 1 15.42 -16.60 -23.11
CA MET A 1 16.23 -15.86 -22.13
C MET A 1 15.33 -15.55 -20.95
N GLU A 2 15.36 -16.39 -19.93
CA GLU A 2 14.65 -16.16 -18.68
C GLU A 2 15.20 -14.87 -18.07
N ASN A 3 14.34 -13.86 -17.90
CA ASN A 3 14.71 -12.60 -17.26
C ASN A 3 15.01 -12.86 -15.78
N PHE A 4 16.27 -13.20 -15.51
CA PHE A 4 16.89 -13.35 -14.19
C PHE A 4 16.87 -12.07 -13.33
N LEU A 5 16.26 -10.98 -13.80
CA LEU A 5 16.58 -9.67 -13.25
C LEU A 5 15.95 -9.37 -11.89
N PHE A 6 14.82 -9.94 -11.48
CA PHE A 6 14.39 -9.94 -10.07
C PHE A 6 13.31 -11.00 -9.87
N SER A 7 13.65 -12.16 -9.29
CA SER A 7 12.62 -13.03 -8.72
C SER A 7 11.80 -12.23 -7.70
N PRO A 8 10.46 -12.36 -7.63
CA PRO A 8 9.62 -11.66 -6.65
C PRO A 8 10.14 -11.79 -5.21
N ILE A 9 10.84 -12.89 -4.92
CA ILE A 9 11.49 -13.16 -3.63
C ILE A 9 12.59 -12.14 -3.33
N TYR A 10 13.47 -11.83 -4.30
CA TYR A 10 14.53 -10.84 -4.08
C TYR A 10 13.97 -9.43 -3.85
N ALA A 11 12.89 -9.07 -4.54
CA ALA A 11 12.23 -7.79 -4.34
C ALA A 11 11.64 -7.69 -2.92
N ILE A 12 11.02 -8.75 -2.42
CA ILE A 12 10.47 -8.83 -1.05
C ILE A 12 11.59 -8.75 0.00
N VAL A 13 12.67 -9.52 -0.21
CA VAL A 13 13.82 -9.52 0.71
C VAL A 13 14.47 -8.14 0.75
N ILE A 14 14.73 -7.52 -0.40
CA ILE A 14 15.33 -6.18 -0.47
C ILE A 14 14.40 -5.14 0.16
N SER A 15 13.08 -5.22 -0.05
CA SER A 15 12.15 -4.27 0.55
C SER A 15 12.10 -4.36 2.08
N ASN A 16 12.29 -5.56 2.65
CA ASN A 16 12.34 -5.75 4.11
C ASN A 16 13.71 -5.36 4.69
N LEU A 17 14.79 -5.53 3.93
CA LEU A 17 16.14 -5.11 4.36
C LEU A 17 16.36 -3.60 4.28
N PHE A 18 15.58 -2.87 3.47
CA PHE A 18 15.76 -1.43 3.32
C PHE A 18 15.51 -0.65 4.63
N PRO A 19 14.40 -0.84 5.36
CA PRO A 19 14.22 -0.22 6.68
C PRO A 19 15.34 -0.55 7.66
N LEU A 20 15.81 -1.81 7.68
CA LEU A 20 16.93 -2.23 8.52
C LEU A 20 18.22 -1.48 8.16
N PHE A 21 18.52 -1.35 6.88
CA PHE A 21 19.67 -0.58 6.39
C PHE A 21 19.58 0.89 6.83
N MET A 22 18.39 1.51 6.75
CA MET A 22 18.22 2.90 7.19
C MET A 22 18.41 3.07 8.70
N VAL A 23 17.99 2.10 9.51
CA VAL A 23 18.25 2.12 10.96
C VAL A 23 19.75 2.06 11.25
N LEU A 24 20.47 1.15 10.59
CA LEU A 24 21.88 0.88 10.86
C LEU A 24 22.82 2.01 10.38
N PHE A 25 22.51 2.63 9.25
CA PHE A 25 23.41 3.60 8.61
C PHE A 25 22.94 5.06 8.68
N PHE A 26 21.64 5.28 8.89
CA PHE A 26 21.02 6.61 8.86
C PHE A 26 20.32 6.98 10.17
N ASN A 27 20.53 6.18 11.24
CA ASN A 27 19.95 6.39 12.57
C ASN A 27 18.42 6.56 12.55
N TRP A 28 17.74 5.90 11.61
CA TRP A 28 16.29 5.95 11.58
C TRP A 28 15.70 5.32 12.84
N SER A 29 14.80 6.06 13.46
CA SER A 29 14.02 5.59 14.60
C SER A 29 12.68 5.05 14.11
N LEU A 30 11.89 4.54 15.05
CA LEU A 30 10.52 4.12 14.78
C LEU A 30 9.61 5.27 14.33
N ALA A 31 9.97 6.52 14.67
CA ALA A 31 9.27 7.72 14.23
C ALA A 31 9.42 7.96 12.71
N GLU A 32 10.45 7.43 12.06
CA GLU A 32 10.58 7.46 10.60
C GLU A 32 9.95 6.23 9.94
N ILE A 33 10.19 5.05 10.53
CA ILE A 33 9.81 3.76 9.92
C ILE A 33 8.30 3.58 9.88
N LEU A 34 7.60 3.81 10.99
CA LEU A 34 6.15 3.56 11.05
C LEU A 34 5.39 4.52 10.12
N PRO A 35 5.69 5.84 10.09
CA PRO A 35 5.09 6.75 9.12
C PRO A 35 5.43 6.42 7.67
N LEU A 36 6.62 5.87 7.39
CA LEU A 36 6.96 5.43 6.04
C LEU A 36 6.08 4.26 5.59
N TYR A 37 5.85 3.25 6.44
CA TYR A 37 4.95 2.14 6.11
C TYR A 37 3.49 2.60 5.95
N TRP A 38 3.06 3.55 6.78
CA TRP A 38 1.77 4.20 6.60
C TRP A 38 1.70 4.91 5.23
N ALA A 39 2.71 5.71 4.88
CA ALA A 39 2.77 6.40 3.60
C ALA A 39 2.82 5.44 2.40
N GLU A 40 3.55 4.33 2.50
CA GLU A 40 3.57 3.27 1.50
C GLU A 40 2.17 2.71 1.23
N THR A 41 1.38 2.53 2.27
CA THR A 41 -0.01 2.07 2.13
C THR A 41 -0.84 3.07 1.32
N GLY A 42 -0.64 4.36 1.57
CA GLY A 42 -1.22 5.44 0.76
C GLY A 42 -0.80 5.34 -0.71
N ILE A 43 0.48 5.12 -0.99
CA ILE A 43 1.02 4.95 -2.35
C ILE A 43 0.36 3.76 -3.06
N ILE A 44 0.23 2.62 -2.38
CA ILE A 44 -0.42 1.43 -2.93
C ILE A 44 -1.88 1.71 -3.25
N GLY A 45 -2.60 2.37 -2.34
CA GLY A 45 -3.98 2.79 -2.55
C GLY A 45 -4.12 3.71 -3.76
N PHE A 46 -3.23 4.70 -3.90
CA PHE A 46 -3.17 5.61 -5.04
C PHE A 46 -3.01 4.84 -6.37
N PHE A 47 -2.03 3.95 -6.48
CA PHE A 47 -1.85 3.15 -7.68
C PHE A 47 -3.00 2.17 -7.92
N ASN A 48 -3.64 1.67 -6.87
CA ASN A 48 -4.81 0.80 -7.00
C ASN A 48 -6.01 1.53 -7.62
N ILE A 49 -6.23 2.80 -7.27
CA ILE A 49 -7.24 3.64 -7.92
C ILE A 49 -6.96 3.75 -9.42
N LEU A 50 -5.71 4.02 -9.80
CA LEU A 50 -5.32 4.06 -11.22
C LEU A 50 -5.57 2.71 -11.92
N LYS A 51 -5.27 1.59 -11.24
CA LYS A 51 -5.54 0.25 -11.77
C LYS A 51 -7.03 0.04 -12.01
N ILE A 52 -7.90 0.41 -11.07
CA ILE A 52 -9.36 0.27 -11.21
C ILE A 52 -9.85 1.08 -12.41
N LEU A 53 -9.43 2.34 -12.55
CA LEU A 53 -9.83 3.24 -13.63
C LEU A 53 -9.39 2.74 -15.02
N ILE A 54 -8.20 2.13 -15.11
CA ILE A 54 -7.62 1.65 -16.39
C ILE A 54 -8.09 0.23 -16.74
N SER A 55 -8.59 -0.53 -15.76
CA SER A 55 -9.05 -1.91 -15.97
C SER A 55 -10.08 -1.99 -17.11
N LYS A 56 -9.95 -2.97 -18.00
CA LYS A 56 -10.86 -3.20 -19.14
C LYS A 56 -11.79 -4.38 -18.95
N LYS A 57 -11.51 -5.28 -18.00
CA LYS A 57 -12.46 -6.36 -17.68
C LYS A 57 -13.79 -5.75 -17.25
N GLU A 58 -14.85 -6.11 -17.95
CA GLU A 58 -16.20 -5.67 -17.61
C GLU A 58 -16.64 -6.33 -16.32
N LEU A 59 -17.43 -5.60 -15.53
CA LEU A 59 -18.07 -6.16 -14.36
C LEU A 59 -19.14 -7.12 -14.88
N GLU A 60 -19.05 -8.40 -14.51
CA GLU A 60 -20.01 -9.45 -14.83
C GLU A 60 -21.34 -9.15 -14.11
N PHE A 61 -22.09 -8.16 -14.61
CA PHE A 61 -23.42 -7.81 -14.08
C PHE A 61 -24.55 -8.49 -14.86
N THR A 62 -24.25 -9.23 -15.92
CA THR A 62 -25.29 -9.82 -16.78
C THR A 62 -24.91 -11.21 -17.25
N SER A 63 -25.80 -12.17 -16.99
CA SER A 63 -25.83 -13.47 -17.64
C SER A 63 -26.09 -13.27 -19.14
N ASP A 64 -25.38 -14.07 -19.93
CA ASP A 64 -25.32 -14.10 -21.38
C ASP A 64 -26.66 -13.95 -22.13
N LYS A 65 -26.54 -13.51 -23.41
CA LYS A 65 -27.57 -13.36 -24.47
C LYS A 65 -28.10 -11.94 -24.68
N ASP A 66 -27.32 -11.10 -25.36
CA ASP A 66 -27.76 -10.39 -26.58
C ASP A 66 -26.66 -9.45 -27.09
N SER A 67 -26.17 -9.72 -28.30
CA SER A 67 -25.00 -9.11 -28.92
C SER A 67 -25.19 -7.66 -29.38
N GLU A 68 -26.42 -7.14 -29.37
CA GLU A 68 -26.80 -5.84 -29.93
C GLU A 68 -26.57 -4.67 -28.94
N TYR A 69 -26.36 -4.97 -27.65
CA TYR A 69 -26.34 -3.95 -26.59
C TYR A 69 -24.94 -3.44 -26.20
N ARG A 70 -23.89 -3.72 -26.99
CA ARG A 70 -22.46 -3.44 -26.63
C ARG A 70 -22.14 -1.96 -26.35
N ARG A 71 -22.81 -1.01 -26.99
CA ARG A 71 -22.49 0.44 -26.82
C ARG A 71 -23.02 1.00 -25.49
N THR A 72 -24.19 0.56 -25.05
CA THR A 72 -24.76 0.91 -23.73
C THR A 72 -23.98 0.24 -22.59
N TYR A 73 -23.43 -0.96 -22.83
CA TYR A 73 -22.56 -1.66 -21.87
C TYR A 73 -21.27 -0.90 -21.57
N HIS A 74 -20.59 -0.34 -22.58
CA HIS A 74 -19.37 0.44 -22.34
C HIS A 74 -19.60 1.64 -21.41
N PHE A 75 -20.69 2.40 -21.62
CA PHE A 75 -21.02 3.56 -20.78
C PHE A 75 -21.41 3.16 -19.34
N LYS A 76 -22.21 2.09 -19.18
CA LYS A 76 -22.55 1.54 -17.85
C LYS A 76 -21.32 1.01 -17.11
N SER A 77 -20.40 0.34 -17.81
CA SER A 77 -19.17 -0.20 -17.22
C SER A 77 -18.24 0.91 -16.71
N PHE A 78 -18.15 2.03 -17.45
CA PHE A 78 -17.37 3.19 -17.04
C PHE A 78 -17.94 3.84 -15.78
N PHE A 79 -19.25 4.06 -15.74
CA PHE A 79 -19.91 4.66 -14.57
C PHE A 79 -19.80 3.76 -13.32
N ALA A 80 -19.94 2.44 -13.48
CA ALA A 80 -19.74 1.49 -12.40
C ALA A 80 -18.30 1.53 -11.85
N LYS A 81 -17.28 1.62 -12.71
CA LYS A 81 -15.87 1.78 -12.29
C LYS A 81 -15.64 3.09 -11.54
N LEU A 82 -16.27 4.19 -11.97
CA LEU A 82 -16.19 5.47 -11.28
C LEU A 82 -16.77 5.36 -9.86
N LEU A 83 -17.95 4.76 -9.71
CA LEU A 83 -18.58 4.52 -8.40
C LEU A 83 -17.71 3.64 -7.50
N ILE A 84 -17.15 2.54 -8.03
CA ILE A 84 -16.24 1.66 -7.29
C ILE A 84 -14.99 2.42 -6.86
N SER A 85 -14.44 3.27 -7.72
CA SER A 85 -13.25 4.08 -7.41
C SER A 85 -13.56 5.11 -6.32
N ILE A 86 -14.70 5.77 -6.36
CA ILE A 86 -15.15 6.72 -5.32
C ILE A 86 -15.38 5.98 -4.00
N PHE A 87 -16.06 4.83 -4.03
CA PHE A 87 -16.24 3.98 -2.86
C PHE A 87 -14.89 3.56 -2.27
N PHE A 88 -13.96 3.13 -3.11
CA PHE A 88 -12.61 2.77 -2.69
C PHE A 88 -11.90 3.95 -2.04
N ILE A 89 -11.89 5.13 -2.66
CA ILE A 89 -11.26 6.34 -2.10
C ILE A 89 -11.83 6.66 -0.71
N PHE A 90 -13.16 6.65 -0.58
CA PHE A 90 -13.81 6.97 0.69
C PHE A 90 -13.49 5.94 1.78
N HIS A 91 -13.72 4.65 1.49
CA HIS A 91 -13.54 3.59 2.46
C HIS A 91 -12.04 3.40 2.81
N PHE A 92 -11.16 3.38 1.81
CA PHE A 92 -9.71 3.31 2.00
C PHE A 92 -9.19 4.56 2.72
N GLY A 93 -9.76 5.74 2.45
CA GLY A 93 -9.45 6.98 3.15
C GLY A 93 -9.77 6.91 4.65
N ILE A 94 -10.96 6.41 5.02
CA ILE A 94 -11.33 6.16 6.42
C ILE A 94 -10.33 5.20 7.07
N PHE A 95 -10.03 4.10 6.39
CA PHE A 95 -9.05 3.14 6.86
C PHE A 95 -7.67 3.79 7.11
N MET A 96 -7.18 4.59 6.16
CA MET A 96 -5.90 5.29 6.26
C MET A 96 -5.87 6.29 7.40
N THR A 97 -6.97 6.99 7.66
CA THR A 97 -7.11 7.91 8.80
C THR A 97 -7.06 7.17 10.12
N VAL A 98 -7.83 6.09 10.26
CA VAL A 98 -7.83 5.26 11.49
C VAL A 98 -6.44 4.64 11.72
N HIS A 99 -5.81 4.11 10.69
CA HIS A 99 -4.46 3.58 10.77
C HIS A 99 -3.44 4.68 11.15
N GLY A 100 -3.58 5.87 10.57
CA GLY A 100 -2.74 7.02 10.93
C GLY A 100 -2.89 7.39 12.40
N PHE A 101 -4.11 7.39 12.94
CA PHE A 101 -4.34 7.61 14.38
C PHE A 101 -3.61 6.56 15.25
N PHE A 102 -3.62 5.28 14.86
CA PHE A 102 -2.87 4.24 15.58
C PHE A 102 -1.35 4.48 15.53
N VAL A 103 -0.80 4.85 14.37
CA VAL A 103 0.63 5.08 14.22
C VAL A 103 1.07 6.35 14.94
N PHE A 104 0.51 7.50 14.56
CA PHE A 104 0.95 8.81 15.04
C PHE A 104 0.44 9.11 16.46
N GLY A 105 -0.84 8.85 16.72
CA GLY A 105 -1.45 9.17 18.02
C GLY A 105 -1.08 8.15 19.09
N LEU A 106 -1.45 6.88 18.88
CA LEU A 106 -1.32 5.85 19.91
C LEU A 106 0.14 5.39 20.08
N ILE A 107 0.79 4.96 19.00
CA ILE A 107 2.11 4.33 19.09
C ILE A 107 3.21 5.38 19.33
N LEU A 108 3.32 6.39 18.46
CA LEU A 108 4.37 7.42 18.59
C LEU A 108 4.08 8.38 19.75
N GLY A 109 2.85 8.87 19.86
CA GLY A 109 2.43 9.81 20.91
C GLY A 109 2.29 9.16 22.29
N GLU A 110 1.30 8.30 22.49
CA GLU A 110 0.97 7.78 23.83
C GLU A 110 1.98 6.75 24.36
N PHE A 111 2.34 5.74 23.56
CA PHE A 111 3.20 4.64 24.03
C PHE A 111 4.68 5.00 24.05
N MET A 112 5.18 5.67 23.01
CA MET A 112 6.60 6.03 22.93
C MET A 112 6.91 7.44 23.44
N LYS A 113 5.89 8.30 23.64
CA LYS A 113 6.07 9.69 24.10
C LYS A 113 7.05 10.50 23.25
N ILE A 114 7.05 10.23 21.94
CA ILE A 114 7.87 10.95 20.97
C ILE A 114 7.12 12.24 20.64
N ASP A 115 7.75 13.37 20.89
CA ASP A 115 7.28 14.65 20.36
C ASP A 115 7.67 14.74 18.88
N PHE A 116 6.71 14.98 18.01
CA PHE A 116 6.94 15.02 16.57
C PHE A 116 6.08 16.06 15.87
N SER A 117 6.66 16.69 14.85
CA SER A 117 5.91 17.42 13.84
C SER A 117 5.67 16.53 12.62
N PHE A 118 4.43 16.46 12.16
CA PHE A 118 4.08 15.72 10.93
C PHE A 118 4.95 16.15 9.74
N LEU A 119 5.18 17.46 9.59
CA LEU A 119 6.00 18.01 8.50
C LEU A 119 7.47 17.61 8.63
N GLU A 120 8.01 17.54 9.84
CA GLU A 120 9.40 17.12 10.08
C GLU A 120 9.59 15.64 9.74
N ILE A 121 8.67 14.78 10.17
CA ILE A 121 8.69 13.35 9.81
C ILE A 121 8.63 13.21 8.28
N MET A 122 7.67 13.86 7.62
CA MET A 122 7.53 13.79 6.17
C MET A 122 8.79 14.31 5.44
N TYR A 123 9.44 15.34 5.97
CA TYR A 123 10.69 15.85 5.44
C TYR A 123 11.87 14.89 5.67
N SER A 124 11.91 14.20 6.81
CA SER A 124 12.92 13.18 7.13
C SER A 124 12.84 11.99 6.16
N ILE A 125 11.62 11.50 5.92
CA ILE A 125 11.41 10.30 5.09
C ILE A 125 11.31 10.59 3.57
N LYS A 126 11.44 11.85 3.14
CA LYS A 126 11.11 12.29 1.76
C LYS A 126 11.80 11.48 0.66
N TYR A 127 13.07 11.10 0.84
CA TYR A 127 13.82 10.36 -0.17
C TYR A 127 13.37 8.90 -0.26
N ALA A 128 13.09 8.27 0.89
CA ALA A 128 12.52 6.92 0.92
C ALA A 128 11.11 6.91 0.35
N PHE A 129 10.28 7.90 0.71
CA PHE A 129 8.95 8.07 0.12
C PHE A 129 9.03 8.21 -1.40
N LEU A 130 9.92 9.06 -1.92
CA LEU A 130 10.11 9.24 -3.35
C LEU A 130 10.59 7.96 -4.04
N PHE A 131 11.54 7.25 -3.43
CA PHE A 131 12.03 5.97 -3.93
C PHE A 131 10.91 4.91 -3.98
N MET A 132 10.12 4.80 -2.92
CA MET A 132 8.99 3.88 -2.86
C MET A 132 7.92 4.25 -3.88
N PHE A 133 7.62 5.53 -4.03
CA PHE A 133 6.70 6.00 -5.07
C PHE A 133 7.21 5.62 -6.46
N ALA A 134 8.49 5.88 -6.77
CA ALA A 134 9.10 5.55 -8.05
C ALA A 134 9.12 4.02 -8.30
N SER A 135 9.42 3.22 -7.28
CA SER A 135 9.39 1.76 -7.35
C SER A 135 7.98 1.22 -7.64
N ASN A 136 6.98 1.73 -6.91
CA ASN A 136 5.58 1.37 -7.15
C ASN A 136 5.09 1.87 -8.52
N PHE A 137 5.53 3.04 -8.96
CA PHE A 137 5.26 3.55 -10.31
C PHE A 137 5.85 2.64 -11.39
N TYR A 138 7.10 2.22 -11.22
CA TYR A 138 7.77 1.29 -12.13
C TYR A 138 7.01 -0.05 -12.19
N SER A 139 6.65 -0.64 -11.05
CA SER A 139 5.83 -1.86 -11.01
C SER A 139 4.45 -1.65 -11.62
N PHE A 140 3.78 -0.51 -11.37
CA PHE A 140 2.53 -0.19 -12.04
C PHE A 140 2.71 -0.14 -13.57
N PHE A 141 3.72 0.56 -14.06
CA PHE A 141 3.92 0.69 -15.50
C PHE A 141 4.33 -0.63 -16.16
N LYS A 142 5.31 -1.34 -15.59
CA LYS A 142 5.81 -2.60 -16.13
C LYS A 142 4.82 -3.74 -15.96
N ASP A 143 4.38 -3.97 -14.74
CA ASP A 143 3.65 -5.17 -14.37
C ASP A 143 2.16 -5.02 -14.64
N TYR A 144 1.62 -3.80 -14.71
CA TYR A 144 0.20 -3.60 -15.02
C TYR A 144 -0.06 -3.10 -16.44
N VAL A 145 0.69 -2.09 -16.91
CA VAL A 145 0.46 -1.46 -18.22
C VAL A 145 1.15 -2.23 -19.36
N LEU A 146 2.46 -2.46 -19.28
CA LEU A 146 3.22 -3.11 -20.35
C LEU A 146 2.85 -4.60 -20.51
N SER A 147 2.65 -5.31 -19.41
CA SER A 147 2.17 -6.70 -19.38
C SER A 147 0.73 -6.87 -19.91
N LYS A 148 -0.01 -5.77 -20.05
CA LYS A 148 -1.44 -5.72 -20.38
C LYS A 148 -2.34 -6.42 -19.35
N GLU A 149 -1.91 -6.55 -18.10
CA GLU A 149 -2.76 -7.08 -17.01
C GLU A 149 -4.09 -6.32 -16.87
N TYR A 150 -4.10 -5.02 -17.19
CA TYR A 150 -5.32 -4.21 -17.20
C TYR A 150 -6.44 -4.78 -18.08
N LEU A 151 -6.14 -5.63 -19.07
CA LEU A 151 -7.14 -6.31 -19.89
C LEU A 151 -7.97 -7.33 -19.09
N ASN A 152 -7.34 -8.01 -18.14
CA ASN A 152 -7.94 -9.12 -17.39
C ASN A 152 -8.23 -8.78 -15.92
N ALA A 153 -7.73 -7.65 -15.42
CA ALA A 153 -7.91 -7.24 -14.05
C ALA A 153 -9.37 -6.88 -13.75
N SER A 154 -10.02 -7.66 -12.88
CA SER A 154 -11.39 -7.38 -12.44
C SER A 154 -11.39 -6.23 -11.44
N PRO A 155 -12.25 -5.20 -11.60
CA PRO A 155 -12.37 -4.11 -10.64
C PRO A 155 -12.70 -4.60 -9.21
N ASN A 156 -13.48 -5.67 -9.08
CA ASN A 156 -13.82 -6.25 -7.77
C ASN A 156 -12.61 -6.87 -7.07
N VAL A 157 -11.70 -7.49 -7.83
CA VAL A 157 -10.46 -8.04 -7.28
C VAL A 157 -9.52 -6.91 -6.88
N LEU A 158 -9.42 -5.87 -7.72
CA LEU A 158 -8.61 -4.69 -7.45
C LEU A 158 -9.10 -3.94 -6.20
N LEU A 159 -10.41 -3.88 -5.95
CA LEU A 159 -10.97 -3.25 -4.74
C LEU A 159 -10.34 -3.80 -3.46
N PHE A 160 -10.14 -5.12 -3.38
CA PHE A 160 -9.60 -5.79 -2.19
C PHE A 160 -8.09 -6.06 -2.24
N ALA A 161 -7.43 -5.81 -3.38
CA ALA A 161 -6.01 -6.14 -3.56
C ALA A 161 -5.07 -5.52 -2.50
N PRO A 162 -5.24 -4.23 -2.11
CA PRO A 162 -4.35 -3.63 -1.10
C PRO A 162 -4.49 -4.23 0.31
N TYR A 163 -5.68 -4.74 0.67
CA TYR A 163 -6.01 -5.18 2.03
C TYR A 163 -5.15 -6.34 2.51
N LYS A 164 -4.81 -7.28 1.61
CA LYS A 164 -3.97 -8.43 1.96
C LYS A 164 -2.64 -7.98 2.56
N ARG A 165 -1.99 -6.99 1.93
CA ARG A 165 -0.70 -6.48 2.41
C ARG A 165 -0.86 -5.66 3.68
N VAL A 166 -1.89 -4.85 3.74
CA VAL A 166 -2.16 -3.95 4.87
C VAL A 166 -2.48 -4.73 6.15
N ILE A 167 -3.28 -5.80 6.05
CA ILE A 167 -3.60 -6.66 7.20
C ILE A 167 -2.34 -7.31 7.76
N VAL A 168 -1.47 -7.85 6.90
CA VAL A 168 -0.20 -8.44 7.34
C VAL A 168 0.63 -7.40 8.10
N MET A 169 0.78 -6.20 7.53
CA MET A 169 1.52 -5.12 8.18
C MET A 169 0.87 -4.67 9.51
N HIS A 170 -0.46 -4.62 9.62
CA HIS A 170 -1.13 -4.30 10.89
C HIS A 170 -0.86 -5.35 11.97
N ILE A 171 -0.91 -6.64 11.61
CA ILE A 171 -0.61 -7.72 12.54
C ILE A 171 0.85 -7.59 13.02
N THR A 172 1.78 -7.35 12.10
CA THR A 172 3.20 -7.12 12.40
C THR A 172 3.41 -5.94 13.35
N ILE A 173 2.78 -4.78 13.08
CA ILE A 173 2.89 -3.59 13.93
C ILE A 173 2.26 -3.83 15.31
N LEU A 174 1.09 -4.47 15.38
CA LEU A 174 0.41 -4.78 16.64
C LEU A 174 1.23 -5.73 17.52
N LEU A 175 1.83 -6.75 16.93
CA LEU A 175 2.76 -7.64 17.63
C LEU A 175 4.00 -6.88 18.13
N GLY A 176 4.54 -5.97 17.32
CA GLY A 176 5.65 -5.08 17.69
C GLY A 176 5.31 -4.22 18.90
N ALA A 177 4.18 -3.52 18.84
CA ALA A 177 3.69 -2.71 19.94
C ALA A 177 3.46 -3.54 21.20
N PHE A 178 2.87 -4.74 21.09
CA PHE A 178 2.66 -5.62 22.24
C PHE A 178 3.97 -6.09 22.88
N LEU A 179 4.98 -6.49 22.09
CA LEU A 179 6.30 -6.85 22.63
C LEU A 179 6.99 -5.67 23.29
N PHE A 180 6.86 -4.46 22.75
CA PHE A 180 7.39 -3.26 23.39
C PHE A 180 6.77 -3.03 24.76
N LEU A 181 5.45 -3.16 24.90
CA LEU A 181 4.77 -2.97 26.19
C LEU A 181 5.25 -3.96 27.26
N ILE A 182 5.61 -5.19 26.88
CA ILE A 182 6.11 -6.20 27.82
C ILE A 182 7.59 -5.97 28.15
N THR A 183 8.40 -5.65 27.14
CA THR A 183 9.87 -5.60 27.29
C THR A 183 10.40 -4.24 27.70
N ASN A 184 9.65 -3.15 27.47
CA ASN A 184 10.11 -1.76 27.53
C ASN A 184 11.40 -1.49 26.72
N MET A 185 11.75 -2.38 25.79
CA MET A 185 12.92 -2.25 24.94
C MET A 185 12.47 -1.77 23.57
N THR A 186 12.87 -0.56 23.20
CA THR A 186 12.58 0.07 21.90
C THR A 186 13.13 -0.77 20.74
N ASN A 187 14.22 -1.50 20.97
CA ASN A 187 14.87 -2.36 19.98
C ASN A 187 14.04 -3.62 19.65
N SER A 188 13.14 -4.06 20.54
CA SER A 188 12.29 -5.25 20.32
C SER A 188 11.36 -5.07 19.11
N ILE A 189 10.95 -3.83 18.84
CA ILE A 189 10.07 -3.50 17.71
C ILE A 189 10.80 -3.73 16.38
N LEU A 190 12.11 -3.46 16.32
CA LEU A 190 12.91 -3.59 15.10
C LEU A 190 13.05 -5.05 14.64
N PHE A 191 13.07 -6.00 15.58
CA PHE A 191 13.20 -7.43 15.26
C PHE A 191 11.99 -8.04 14.54
N ILE A 192 10.82 -7.37 14.57
CA ILE A 192 9.60 -7.85 13.91
C ILE A 192 9.50 -7.37 12.45
N PHE A 193 10.31 -6.38 12.06
CA PHE A 193 10.35 -5.86 10.69
C PHE A 193 11.34 -6.58 9.76
N ILE A 194 12.07 -7.59 10.28
CA ILE A 194 12.99 -8.48 9.54
C ILE A 194 12.30 -9.83 9.31
#